data_AF-A0A9P7MN25-F1
#
_entry.id   AF-A0A9P7MN25-F1
#
_cell.length_a   1.000
_cell.length_b   1.000
_cell.length_c   1.000
_cell.angle_alpha   90.00
_cell.angle_beta   90.00
_cell.angle_gamma   90.00
#
_symmetry.space_group_name_H-M   'P 1'
#
loop_
_entity.id
_entity.type
_entity.pdbx_description
1 polymer ?
#
loop_
_entity_poly.entity_id
_entity_poly.type
_entity_poly.pdbx_seq_one_letter_code
_entity_poly.pdbx_strand_id
1 'polypeptide(L)'
;MYFTLSALVAAAAVLPLCSAAPPAVSESPAPTSQGKPAPTVNPGYIGICPAIYDPVCAGGKTYPNACTAEHHGASVEHIGPCKEPAPESNCICTAEWDPVCGDGKTYGNKCMAHCAKAQSITKGECPKLPEPASNCICTAQWDPVCGDGKTYGNICEARCAKAQSITKGECAKLPEPESKCMCTLLHAPVCGDGKTYGNICMARCAKAQSITEGECPKLTSRQERQKDICTCPLILMPVCGDGKWYANICLARCAKAQSITEGECPKLPEPRSVCACPDILKPVCGDGETYANICEAHCAKAQSITEGECPKLPEPKSA
;
A
#
# COMPACT_ATOMS: atom_id res chain seq x y z
N MET A 1 -25.14 76.22 14.27
CA MET A 1 -25.15 76.78 15.63
C MET A 1 -24.23 75.94 16.49
N TYR A 2 -23.28 76.63 17.12
CA TYR A 2 -22.32 76.15 18.11
C TYR A 2 -23.03 75.46 19.29
N PHE A 3 -22.40 74.47 19.94
CA PHE A 3 -21.79 74.65 21.26
C PHE A 3 -21.02 73.40 21.70
N THR A 4 -19.84 73.67 22.23
CA THR A 4 -18.87 72.80 22.89
C THR A 4 -19.28 72.47 24.33
N LEU A 5 -18.69 71.42 24.92
CA LEU A 5 -18.17 71.29 26.32
C LEU A 5 -17.90 69.77 26.57
N SER A 6 -16.66 69.29 26.62
CA SER A 6 -15.69 69.32 27.73
C SER A 6 -16.04 68.45 28.96
N ALA A 7 -15.37 67.29 28.99
CA ALA A 7 -14.73 66.58 30.11
C ALA A 7 -15.36 66.57 31.53
N LEU A 8 -15.52 65.34 32.06
CA LEU A 8 -15.26 65.07 33.48
C LEU A 8 -14.76 63.63 33.66
N VAL A 9 -13.55 63.55 34.22
CA VAL A 9 -12.84 62.35 34.65
C VAL A 9 -13.45 61.87 35.96
N ALA A 10 -13.76 60.58 36.07
CA ALA A 10 -13.93 59.91 37.37
C ALA A 10 -13.16 58.59 37.32
N ALA A 11 -12.01 58.60 38.01
CA ALA A 11 -11.21 57.42 38.29
C ALA A 11 -11.96 56.51 39.27
N ALA A 12 -12.31 55.31 38.83
CA ALA A 12 -12.76 54.24 39.72
C ALA A 12 -11.54 53.38 40.08
N ALA A 13 -11.10 53.52 41.33
CA ALA A 13 -10.02 52.77 41.93
C ALA A 13 -10.35 51.26 41.97
N VAL A 14 -9.42 50.46 41.46
CA VAL A 14 -9.40 49.01 41.62
C VAL A 14 -8.89 48.71 43.03
N LEU A 15 -9.77 48.25 43.92
CA LEU A 15 -9.39 47.65 45.19
C LEU A 15 -9.16 46.14 44.98
N PRO A 16 -8.04 45.56 45.46
CA PRO A 16 -7.82 44.12 45.42
C PRO A 16 -8.49 43.49 46.65
N LEU A 17 -9.59 42.77 46.44
CA LEU A 17 -10.13 41.89 47.45
C LEU A 17 -9.35 40.57 47.45
N CYS A 18 -8.65 40.37 48.55
CA CYS A 18 -7.98 39.15 48.96
C CYS A 18 -9.00 38.15 49.55
N SER A 19 -8.63 36.86 49.53
CA SER A 19 -9.33 35.68 50.11
C SER A 19 -10.55 35.16 49.34
N ALA A 20 -10.71 33.86 49.08
CA ALA A 20 -10.18 32.69 49.77
C ALA A 20 -9.91 31.55 48.77
N ALA A 21 -8.74 30.92 48.90
CA ALA A 21 -8.48 29.61 48.31
C ALA A 21 -9.35 28.56 49.02
N PRO A 22 -9.95 27.59 48.30
CA PRO A 22 -10.59 26.45 48.93
C PRO A 22 -9.54 25.60 49.65
N PRO A 23 -9.89 24.98 50.80
CA PRO A 23 -8.93 24.23 51.61
C PRO A 23 -8.36 23.06 50.82
N ALA A 24 -7.02 22.98 50.80
CA ALA A 24 -6.30 21.77 50.47
C ALA A 24 -6.73 20.68 51.45
N VAL A 25 -7.54 19.74 50.97
CA VAL A 25 -7.84 18.52 51.73
C VAL A 25 -6.65 17.62 51.55
N SER A 26 -5.91 17.48 52.65
CA SER A 26 -4.74 16.65 52.85
C SER A 26 -4.96 15.24 52.27
N GLU A 27 -4.14 14.87 51.29
CA GLU A 27 -3.81 13.47 51.07
C GLU A 27 -3.28 12.91 52.40
N SER A 28 -4.04 11.99 52.99
CA SER A 28 -3.51 11.21 54.11
C SER A 28 -2.28 10.45 53.59
N PRO A 29 -1.16 10.45 54.32
CA PRO A 29 0.00 9.68 53.93
C PRO A 29 -0.43 8.22 53.79
N ALA A 30 -0.12 7.63 52.62
CA ALA A 30 -0.21 6.20 52.43
C ALA A 30 0.43 5.50 53.64
N PRO A 31 -0.20 4.46 54.23
CA PRO A 31 0.46 3.69 55.25
C PRO A 31 1.73 3.10 54.62
N THR A 32 2.88 3.66 54.99
CA THR A 32 4.18 3.07 54.76
C THR A 32 4.26 1.87 55.70
N SER A 33 3.60 0.77 55.33
CA SER A 33 3.90 -0.52 55.94
C SER A 33 5.30 -0.86 55.48
N GLN A 34 6.25 -0.63 56.37
CA GLN A 34 7.62 -1.08 56.24
C GLN A 34 7.59 -2.54 55.76
N GLY A 35 8.03 -2.77 54.52
CA GLY A 35 8.11 -4.10 53.94
C GLY A 35 8.97 -4.96 54.86
N LYS A 36 8.35 -5.95 55.50
CA LYS A 36 9.08 -7.03 56.16
C LYS A 36 9.93 -7.71 55.07
N PRO A 37 11.24 -7.92 55.26
CA PRO A 37 12.08 -8.49 54.22
C PRO A 37 11.52 -9.83 53.77
N ALA A 38 11.41 -10.00 52.45
CA ALA A 38 11.00 -11.23 51.81
C ALA A 38 11.87 -12.39 52.33
N PRO A 39 11.30 -13.58 52.61
CA PRO A 39 12.12 -14.76 52.84
C PRO A 39 12.95 -15.02 51.59
N THR A 40 14.27 -14.99 51.76
CA THR A 40 15.27 -15.15 50.70
C THR A 40 15.08 -16.48 49.99
N VAL A 41 15.06 -16.39 48.66
CA VAL A 41 14.98 -17.53 47.73
C VAL A 41 16.14 -18.50 48.02
N ASN A 42 15.81 -19.74 48.39
CA ASN A 42 16.75 -20.86 48.25
C ASN A 42 16.66 -21.33 46.78
N PRO A 43 17.73 -21.20 45.97
CA PRO A 43 17.69 -21.47 44.53
C PRO A 43 17.73 -22.96 44.19
N GLY A 44 16.91 -23.79 44.85
CA GLY A 44 17.03 -25.25 44.76
C GLY A 44 15.75 -26.07 44.96
N TYR A 45 14.55 -25.53 44.77
CA TYR A 45 13.33 -26.34 44.90
C TYR A 45 12.43 -26.25 43.66
N ILE A 46 12.20 -27.42 43.06
CA ILE A 46 11.39 -27.69 41.88
C ILE A 46 9.96 -27.18 42.14
N GLY A 47 9.38 -26.46 41.17
CA GLY A 47 8.06 -25.81 41.22
C GLY A 47 6.87 -26.78 41.35
N ILE A 48 6.78 -27.48 42.47
CA ILE A 48 5.64 -28.31 42.85
C ILE A 48 4.89 -27.56 43.95
N CYS A 49 3.74 -27.00 43.60
CA CYS A 49 2.81 -26.48 44.59
C CYS A 49 1.93 -27.60 45.15
N PRO A 50 1.63 -27.60 46.46
CA PRO A 50 0.70 -28.55 47.02
C PRO A 50 -0.70 -28.36 46.41
N ALA A 51 -1.42 -29.46 46.21
CA ALA A 51 -2.80 -29.46 45.72
C ALA A 51 -3.80 -29.11 46.86
N ILE A 52 -3.49 -28.06 47.62
CA ILE A 52 -4.33 -27.52 48.69
C ILE A 52 -5.09 -26.31 48.11
N TYR A 53 -6.39 -26.25 48.35
CA TYR A 53 -7.23 -25.14 47.94
C TYR A 53 -7.40 -24.16 49.10
N ASP A 54 -6.53 -23.15 49.13
CA ASP A 54 -6.54 -22.00 50.05
C ASP A 54 -6.45 -20.72 49.21
N PRO A 55 -7.56 -20.28 48.62
CA PRO A 55 -7.53 -19.33 47.50
C PRO A 55 -6.97 -17.97 47.92
N VAL A 56 -6.28 -17.33 46.98
CA VAL A 56 -5.73 -15.96 47.14
C VAL A 56 -6.04 -15.11 45.92
N CYS A 57 -6.20 -13.81 46.12
CA CYS A 57 -6.35 -12.84 45.03
C CYS A 57 -5.01 -12.17 44.75
N ALA A 58 -4.56 -12.20 43.51
CA ALA A 58 -3.32 -11.57 43.05
C ALA A 58 -3.50 -11.03 41.63
N GLY A 59 -3.37 -9.71 41.43
CA GLY A 59 -3.53 -9.07 40.12
C GLY A 59 -4.94 -9.22 39.53
N GLY A 60 -5.97 -9.20 40.38
CA GLY A 60 -7.37 -9.41 39.96
C GLY A 60 -7.70 -10.85 39.52
N LYS A 61 -6.79 -11.82 39.71
CA LYS A 61 -7.00 -13.24 39.42
C LYS A 61 -6.96 -14.07 40.70
N THR A 62 -7.93 -14.97 40.84
CA THR A 62 -7.97 -15.96 41.94
C THR A 62 -7.02 -17.12 41.64
N TYR A 63 -6.06 -17.36 42.52
CA TYR A 63 -5.17 -18.53 42.48
C TYR A 63 -5.60 -19.58 43.52
N PRO A 64 -5.47 -20.89 43.24
CA PRO A 64 -5.84 -21.95 44.17
C PRO A 64 -5.12 -21.89 45.52
N ASN A 65 -3.87 -21.41 45.54
CA ASN A 65 -3.10 -21.13 46.75
C ASN A 65 -1.96 -20.14 46.51
N ALA A 66 -1.35 -19.63 47.58
CA ALA A 66 -0.24 -18.68 47.53
C ALA A 66 0.95 -19.18 46.72
N CYS A 67 1.32 -20.46 46.82
CA CYS A 67 2.40 -21.04 46.01
C CYS A 67 2.12 -20.90 44.51
N THR A 68 0.89 -21.19 44.08
CA THR A 68 0.52 -21.05 42.66
C THR A 68 0.51 -19.58 42.21
N ALA A 69 0.17 -18.64 43.09
CA ALA A 69 0.28 -17.21 42.77
C ALA A 69 1.75 -16.79 42.58
N GLU A 70 2.62 -17.16 43.51
CA GLU A 70 4.05 -16.83 43.47
C GLU A 70 4.77 -17.49 42.29
N HIS A 71 4.46 -18.74 41.98
CA HIS A 71 5.01 -19.43 40.81
C HIS A 71 4.64 -18.73 39.50
N HIS A 72 3.49 -18.06 39.46
CA HIS A 72 3.06 -17.23 38.34
C HIS A 72 3.57 -15.78 38.43
N GLY A 73 4.47 -15.48 39.37
CA GLY A 73 5.00 -14.12 39.59
C GLY A 73 3.96 -13.14 40.10
N ALA A 74 2.82 -13.62 40.59
CA ALA A 74 1.73 -12.79 41.10
C ALA A 74 1.91 -12.55 42.61
N SER A 75 1.95 -11.28 43.01
CA SER A 75 2.01 -10.90 44.43
C SER A 75 0.61 -10.97 45.03
N VAL A 76 0.45 -11.72 46.12
CA VAL A 76 -0.83 -11.86 46.82
C VAL A 76 -1.26 -10.52 47.41
N GLU A 77 -2.44 -10.05 47.02
CA GLU A 77 -3.07 -8.83 47.55
C GLU A 77 -3.85 -9.14 48.82
N HIS A 78 -4.70 -10.18 48.79
CA HIS A 78 -5.45 -10.63 49.96
C HIS A 78 -5.76 -12.13 49.90
N ILE A 79 -6.05 -12.69 51.08
CA ILE A 79 -6.52 -14.08 51.24
C ILE A 79 -7.99 -14.16 50.81
N GLY A 80 -8.35 -15.26 50.14
CA GLY A 80 -9.66 -15.49 49.54
C GLY A 80 -9.69 -15.23 48.03
N PRO A 81 -10.75 -15.68 47.33
CA PRO A 81 -10.92 -15.39 45.91
C PRO A 81 -11.07 -13.89 45.66
N CYS A 82 -10.67 -13.43 44.48
CA CYS A 82 -10.97 -12.07 44.06
C CYS A 82 -12.49 -11.86 44.08
N LYS A 83 -12.92 -10.72 44.61
CA LYS A 83 -14.32 -10.30 44.48
C LYS A 83 -14.55 -9.97 43.02
N GLU A 84 -15.44 -10.71 42.36
CA GLU A 84 -16.00 -10.24 41.10
C GLU A 84 -16.67 -8.88 41.35
N PRO A 85 -16.52 -7.89 40.47
CA PRO A 85 -17.31 -6.67 40.57
C PRO A 85 -18.78 -7.11 40.54
N ALA A 86 -19.52 -6.76 41.60
CA ALA A 86 -20.94 -7.05 41.66
C ALA A 86 -21.60 -6.52 40.38
N PRO A 87 -22.50 -7.28 39.72
CA PRO A 87 -23.26 -6.74 38.61
C PRO A 87 -24.12 -5.58 39.15
N GLU A 88 -23.69 -4.35 38.86
CA GLU A 88 -24.49 -3.15 39.09
C GLU A 88 -25.68 -3.15 38.13
N SER A 89 -26.76 -3.84 38.49
CA SER A 89 -28.03 -3.68 37.78
C SER A 89 -29.25 -3.92 38.66
N ASN A 90 -29.25 -3.41 39.89
CA ASN A 90 -30.49 -3.00 40.53
C ASN A 90 -30.58 -1.48 40.45
N CYS A 91 -30.93 -0.98 39.27
CA CYS A 91 -31.30 0.42 39.12
C CYS A 91 -32.64 0.67 39.81
N ILE A 92 -32.59 1.02 41.08
CA ILE A 92 -33.74 1.50 41.82
C ILE A 92 -33.70 3.01 41.74
N CYS A 93 -34.57 3.59 40.90
CA CYS A 93 -34.74 5.03 40.80
C CYS A 93 -36.08 5.44 41.43
N THR A 94 -36.08 6.59 42.10
CA THR A 94 -37.31 7.28 42.53
C THR A 94 -38.14 7.65 41.30
N ALA A 95 -39.47 7.66 41.45
CA ALA A 95 -40.40 8.10 40.39
C ALA A 95 -40.59 9.63 40.35
N GLU A 96 -39.65 10.39 40.94
CA GLU A 96 -39.70 11.84 40.93
C GLU A 96 -39.46 12.38 39.51
N TRP A 97 -40.18 13.46 39.19
CA TRP A 97 -40.08 14.11 37.89
C TRP A 97 -39.17 15.34 37.98
N ASP A 98 -37.90 15.16 37.62
CA ASP A 98 -36.88 16.20 37.41
C ASP A 98 -36.19 15.94 36.07
N PRO A 99 -36.85 16.28 34.94
CA PRO A 99 -36.52 15.71 33.65
C PRO A 99 -35.13 16.12 33.17
N VAL A 100 -34.46 15.17 32.52
CA VAL A 100 -33.17 15.39 31.85
C VAL A 100 -33.21 14.87 30.42
N CYS A 101 -32.45 15.52 29.54
CA CYS A 101 -32.25 15.08 28.17
C CYS A 101 -30.95 14.29 28.09
N GLY A 102 -31.06 12.98 27.86
CA GLY A 102 -29.95 12.05 27.71
C GLY A 102 -29.90 11.50 26.29
N ASP A 103 -28.86 11.79 25.51
CA ASP A 103 -28.69 11.24 24.15
C ASP A 103 -29.93 11.37 23.24
N GLY A 104 -30.63 12.50 23.33
CA GLY A 104 -31.85 12.78 22.56
C GLY A 104 -33.14 12.17 23.11
N LYS A 105 -33.09 11.48 24.26
CA LYS A 105 -34.27 10.93 24.96
C LYS A 105 -34.51 11.65 26.28
N THR A 106 -35.76 12.04 26.54
CA THR A 106 -36.16 12.58 27.84
C THR A 106 -36.30 11.45 28.87
N TYR A 107 -35.59 11.57 29.99
CA TYR A 107 -35.71 10.68 31.15
C TYR A 107 -36.40 11.42 32.29
N GLY A 108 -37.16 10.69 33.11
CA GLY A 108 -37.93 11.28 34.21
C GLY A 108 -37.05 11.92 35.28
N ASN A 109 -35.84 11.41 35.47
CA ASN A 109 -34.80 12.04 36.28
C ASN A 109 -33.39 11.57 35.90
N LYS A 110 -32.39 12.20 36.51
CA LYS A 110 -30.97 11.89 36.32
C LYS A 110 -30.61 10.45 36.66
N CYS A 111 -31.24 9.84 37.68
CA CYS A 111 -31.02 8.43 38.01
C CYS A 111 -31.45 7.52 36.85
N MET A 112 -32.63 7.76 36.28
CA MET A 112 -33.12 6.99 35.14
C MET A 112 -32.21 7.12 33.91
N ALA A 113 -31.68 8.32 33.66
CA ALA A 113 -30.72 8.56 32.56
C ALA A 113 -29.40 7.81 32.77
N HIS A 114 -28.83 7.84 33.98
CA HIS A 114 -27.61 7.09 34.31
C HIS A 114 -27.83 5.58 34.29
N CYS A 115 -28.99 5.11 34.76
CA CYS A 115 -29.34 3.69 34.67
C CYS A 115 -29.40 3.22 33.22
N ALA A 116 -29.96 4.06 32.35
CA ALA A 116 -29.97 3.84 30.91
C ALA A 116 -28.60 4.05 30.24
N LYS A 117 -27.56 4.38 31.02
CA LYS A 117 -26.18 4.64 30.57
C LYS A 117 -26.08 5.76 29.54
N ALA A 118 -26.94 6.78 29.65
CA ALA A 118 -26.87 7.95 28.79
C ALA A 118 -25.55 8.71 29.01
N GLN A 119 -24.85 9.06 27.93
CA GLN A 119 -23.53 9.70 28.00
C GLN A 119 -23.64 11.23 28.07
N SER A 120 -24.56 11.82 27.29
CA SER A 120 -24.77 13.26 27.24
C SER A 120 -26.05 13.65 27.98
N ILE A 121 -25.93 14.03 29.26
CA ILE A 121 -27.08 14.38 30.10
C ILE A 121 -27.13 15.90 30.31
N THR A 122 -28.20 16.53 29.84
CA THR A 122 -28.49 17.97 30.05
C THR A 122 -29.76 18.15 30.88
N LYS A 123 -29.82 19.21 31.69
CA LYS A 123 -31.02 19.52 32.51
C LYS A 123 -32.21 19.92 31.63
N GLY A 124 -33.40 19.45 31.98
CA GLY A 124 -34.66 19.72 31.29
C GLY A 124 -35.06 18.61 30.32
N GLU A 125 -36.32 18.60 29.88
CA GLU A 125 -36.78 17.71 28.80
C GLU A 125 -35.97 17.96 27.53
N CYS A 126 -35.79 16.92 26.71
CA CYS A 126 -35.25 17.14 25.37
C CYS A 126 -36.14 18.15 24.61
N PRO A 127 -35.54 19.07 23.84
CA PRO A 127 -36.30 20.04 23.06
C PRO A 127 -37.39 19.33 22.26
N LYS A 128 -38.67 19.65 22.53
CA LYS A 128 -39.79 19.22 21.68
C LYS A 128 -39.64 19.97 20.38
N LEU A 129 -39.06 19.28 19.39
CA LEU A 129 -38.83 19.91 18.09
C LEU A 129 -40.18 20.06 17.40
N PRO A 130 -40.50 21.25 16.86
CA PRO A 130 -41.70 21.43 16.07
C PRO A 130 -41.69 20.42 14.92
N GLU A 131 -42.80 19.70 14.76
CA GLU A 131 -42.95 18.72 13.69
C GLU A 131 -42.65 19.39 12.34
N PRO A 132 -41.94 18.70 11.43
CA PRO A 132 -41.64 19.26 10.13
C PRO A 132 -42.94 19.57 9.39
N ALA A 133 -43.10 20.81 8.95
CA ALA A 133 -44.16 21.18 8.04
C ALA A 133 -44.12 20.22 6.84
N SER A 134 -45.25 19.57 6.57
CA SER A 134 -45.43 18.46 5.61
C SER A 134 -44.97 18.72 4.18
N ASN A 135 -44.55 19.95 3.85
CA ASN A 135 -44.18 20.38 2.50
C ASN A 135 -42.70 20.79 2.34
N CYS A 136 -41.82 20.58 3.33
CA CYS A 136 -40.38 20.80 3.19
C CYS A 136 -39.98 22.19 2.63
N ILE A 137 -40.73 23.23 2.99
CA ILE A 137 -40.41 24.60 2.59
C ILE A 137 -39.45 25.18 3.62
N CYS A 138 -38.18 25.34 3.24
CA CYS A 138 -37.14 25.90 4.09
C CYS A 138 -36.70 27.27 3.61
N THR A 139 -36.37 28.16 4.55
CA THR A 139 -35.71 29.43 4.24
C THR A 139 -34.28 29.19 3.77
N ALA A 140 -33.74 30.02 2.88
CA ALA A 140 -32.34 29.97 2.45
C ALA A 140 -31.35 30.60 3.45
N GLN A 141 -31.74 30.72 4.73
CA GLN A 141 -30.87 31.25 5.79
C GLN A 141 -29.76 30.24 6.09
N TRP A 142 -28.53 30.74 6.14
CA TRP A 142 -27.35 29.94 6.44
C TRP A 142 -27.06 29.93 7.94
N ASP A 143 -27.50 28.86 8.60
CA ASP A 143 -27.24 28.53 10.01
C ASP A 143 -26.87 27.03 10.09
N PRO A 144 -25.63 26.67 9.72
CA PRO A 144 -25.30 25.31 9.36
C PRO A 144 -25.43 24.34 10.54
N VAL A 145 -25.85 23.12 10.21
CA VAL A 145 -25.92 21.99 11.14
C VAL A 145 -25.30 20.75 10.51
N CYS A 146 -24.70 19.89 11.33
CA CYS A 146 -24.16 18.61 10.92
C CYS A 146 -25.14 17.50 11.32
N GLY A 147 -25.73 16.81 10.36
CA GLY A 147 -26.60 15.66 10.60
C GLY A 147 -26.07 14.44 9.85
N ASP A 148 -25.83 13.33 10.56
CA ASP A 148 -25.40 12.05 9.98
C ASP A 148 -24.17 12.17 9.05
N GLY A 149 -23.24 13.06 9.40
CA GLY A 149 -22.01 13.31 8.64
C GLY A 149 -22.18 14.24 7.44
N LYS A 150 -23.37 14.81 7.22
CA LYS A 150 -23.67 15.79 6.16
C LYS A 150 -23.96 17.17 6.75
N THR A 151 -23.34 18.20 6.19
CA THR A 151 -23.65 19.59 6.49
C THR A 151 -24.92 20.02 5.74
N TYR A 152 -25.88 20.57 6.46
CA TYR A 152 -27.10 21.19 5.92
C TYR A 152 -27.06 22.70 6.14
N GLY A 153 -27.68 23.48 5.24
CA GLY A 153 -27.64 24.94 5.32
C GLY A 153 -28.36 25.49 6.54
N ASN A 154 -29.37 24.76 7.02
CA ASN A 154 -30.01 25.02 8.30
C ASN A 154 -30.73 23.77 8.85
N ILE A 155 -31.28 23.91 10.06
CA ILE A 155 -32.00 22.84 10.75
C ILE A 155 -33.28 22.38 10.03
N CYS A 156 -33.93 23.24 9.24
CA CYS A 156 -35.10 22.86 8.44
C CYS A 156 -34.68 21.88 7.34
N GLU A 157 -33.61 22.18 6.61
CA GLU A 157 -33.08 21.29 5.56
C GLU A 157 -32.64 19.93 6.12
N ALA A 158 -31.95 19.93 7.27
CA ALA A 158 -31.54 18.69 7.93
C ALA A 158 -32.75 17.80 8.31
N ARG A 159 -33.83 18.39 8.81
CA ARG A 159 -35.06 17.67 9.16
C ARG A 159 -35.87 17.24 7.96
N CYS A 160 -35.93 18.07 6.91
CA CYS A 160 -36.56 17.69 5.65
C CYS A 160 -35.86 16.44 5.07
N ALA A 161 -34.53 16.37 5.22
CA ALA A 161 -33.74 15.20 4.87
C ALA A 161 -33.78 14.06 5.92
N LYS A 162 -34.56 14.22 7.00
CA LYS A 162 -34.72 13.25 8.10
C LYS A 162 -33.41 12.86 8.80
N ALA A 163 -32.46 13.80 8.89
CA ALA A 163 -31.24 13.58 9.64
C ALA A 163 -31.52 13.44 11.14
N GLN A 164 -30.84 12.52 11.82
CA GLN A 164 -31.08 12.26 13.25
C GLN A 164 -30.07 12.98 14.14
N SER A 165 -28.78 12.73 13.90
CA SER A 165 -27.68 13.18 14.77
C SER A 165 -27.29 14.63 14.50
N ILE A 166 -28.27 15.54 14.58
CA ILE A 166 -28.10 16.95 14.19
C ILE A 166 -27.39 17.72 15.31
N THR A 167 -26.17 18.20 15.01
CA THR A 167 -25.36 19.06 15.87
C THR A 167 -25.21 20.44 15.26
N LYS A 168 -25.09 21.49 16.09
CA LYS A 168 -24.89 22.87 15.62
C LYS A 168 -23.51 23.03 14.95
N GLY A 169 -23.47 23.76 13.84
CA GLY A 169 -22.26 24.02 13.06
C GLY A 169 -22.11 23.04 11.90
N GLU A 170 -21.18 23.33 10.99
CA GLU A 170 -20.84 22.42 9.90
C GLU A 170 -20.26 21.11 10.45
N CYS A 171 -20.37 20.02 9.67
CA CYS A 171 -19.66 18.80 10.04
C CYS A 171 -18.17 19.07 10.13
N ALA A 172 -17.54 18.51 11.17
CA ALA A 172 -16.09 18.49 11.26
C ALA A 172 -15.57 17.86 9.97
N LYS A 173 -14.84 18.65 9.18
CA LYS A 173 -14.05 18.10 8.08
C LYS A 173 -13.09 17.14 8.74
N LEU A 174 -13.30 15.84 8.55
CA LEU A 174 -12.25 14.88 8.83
C LEU A 174 -11.00 15.42 8.13
N PRO A 175 -9.85 15.54 8.82
CA PRO A 175 -8.66 16.00 8.15
C PRO A 175 -8.46 15.08 6.95
N GLU A 176 -8.59 15.64 5.74
CA GLU A 176 -8.11 14.95 4.57
C GLU A 176 -6.65 14.59 4.89
N PRO A 177 -6.22 13.34 4.66
CA PRO A 177 -4.83 12.99 4.88
C PRO A 177 -4.02 13.63 3.76
N GLU A 178 -3.80 14.94 3.86
CA GLU A 178 -2.71 15.63 3.20
C GLU A 178 -1.43 15.19 3.91
N SER A 179 -1.01 13.96 3.64
CA SER A 179 0.36 13.56 3.89
C SER A 179 1.23 14.36 2.93
N LYS A 180 1.56 15.58 3.33
CA LYS A 180 2.63 16.37 2.72
C LYS A 180 3.92 15.65 3.11
N CYS A 181 4.27 14.64 2.31
CA CYS A 181 5.36 13.74 2.68
C CYS A 181 6.69 14.49 2.67
N MET A 182 7.30 14.57 3.84
CA MET A 182 8.64 15.11 4.00
C MET A 182 9.62 13.94 3.84
N CYS A 183 10.10 13.73 2.61
CA CYS A 183 11.12 12.72 2.34
C CYS A 183 12.50 13.37 2.18
N THR A 184 13.52 12.72 2.73
CA THR A 184 14.92 13.09 2.50
C THR A 184 15.27 12.93 1.01
N LEU A 185 16.21 13.73 0.52
CA LEU A 185 16.73 13.61 -0.86
C LEU A 185 17.71 12.44 -1.05
N LEU A 186 17.85 11.56 -0.05
CA LEU A 186 18.63 10.33 -0.18
C LEU A 186 18.12 9.49 -1.34
N HIS A 187 18.98 9.24 -2.33
CA HIS A 187 18.64 8.46 -3.51
C HIS A 187 18.98 6.98 -3.26
N ALA A 188 17.96 6.17 -3.03
CA ALA A 188 18.05 4.73 -2.78
C ALA A 188 16.82 4.06 -3.43
N PRO A 189 16.85 3.86 -4.76
CA PRO A 189 15.66 3.58 -5.54
C PRO A 189 14.95 2.29 -5.10
N VAL A 190 13.63 2.31 -5.13
CA VAL A 190 12.76 1.16 -4.84
C VAL A 190 11.67 1.03 -5.91
N CYS A 191 11.19 -0.18 -6.12
CA CYS A 191 10.06 -0.48 -7.00
C CYS A 191 8.82 -0.71 -6.16
N GLY A 192 7.83 0.19 -6.25
CA GLY A 192 6.54 0.06 -5.59
C GLY A 192 5.44 -0.04 -6.63
N ASP A 193 4.68 -1.15 -6.65
CA ASP A 193 3.52 -1.34 -7.54
C ASP A 193 3.81 -1.03 -9.03
N GLY A 194 5.01 -1.37 -9.50
CA GLY A 194 5.45 -1.14 -10.88
C GLY A 194 5.95 0.28 -11.18
N LYS A 195 6.02 1.17 -10.18
CA LYS A 195 6.61 2.51 -10.28
C LYS A 195 7.92 2.61 -9.49
N THR A 196 8.96 3.15 -10.12
CA THR A 196 10.24 3.44 -9.45
C THR A 196 10.10 4.72 -8.62
N TYR A 197 10.50 4.66 -7.35
CA TYR A 197 10.57 5.80 -6.43
C TYR A 197 12.02 6.08 -6.05
N GLY A 198 12.36 7.35 -5.84
CA GLY A 198 13.73 7.76 -5.50
C GLY A 198 14.21 7.22 -4.15
N ASN A 199 13.29 6.89 -3.24
CA ASN A 199 13.55 6.13 -2.02
C ASN A 199 12.27 5.52 -1.43
N ILE A 200 12.44 4.69 -0.39
CA ILE A 200 11.35 4.03 0.33
C ILE A 200 10.35 5.00 0.97
N CYS A 201 10.80 6.18 1.40
CA CYS A 201 9.90 7.21 1.93
C CYS A 201 8.95 7.69 0.83
N MET A 202 9.46 7.99 -0.36
CA MET A 202 8.65 8.41 -1.50
C MET A 202 7.67 7.31 -1.94
N ALA A 203 8.06 6.03 -1.88
CA ALA A 203 7.17 4.91 -2.18
C ALA A 203 6.02 4.80 -1.16
N ARG A 204 6.32 4.85 0.14
CA ARG A 204 5.31 4.82 1.21
C ARG A 204 4.41 6.04 1.20
N CYS A 205 4.98 7.21 0.89
CA CYS A 205 4.23 8.45 0.70
C CYS A 205 3.15 8.30 -0.37
N ALA A 206 3.51 7.69 -1.50
CA ALA A 206 2.58 7.38 -2.57
C ALA A 206 1.70 6.16 -2.27
N LYS A 207 1.75 5.63 -1.03
CA LYS A 207 1.00 4.47 -0.55
C LYS A 207 1.24 3.18 -1.35
N ALA A 208 2.44 3.03 -1.91
CA ALA A 208 2.81 1.79 -2.60
C ALA A 208 2.84 0.61 -1.61
N GLN A 209 2.28 -0.53 -2.00
CA GLN A 209 2.16 -1.70 -1.12
C GLN A 209 3.29 -2.71 -1.37
N SER A 210 3.50 -3.10 -2.62
CA SER A 210 4.54 -4.07 -3.00
C SER A 210 5.86 -3.33 -3.29
N ILE A 211 6.60 -2.99 -2.24
CA ILE A 211 7.88 -2.27 -2.35
C ILE A 211 9.05 -3.27 -2.31
N THR A 212 9.86 -3.30 -3.36
CA THR A 212 11.12 -4.05 -3.44
C THR A 212 12.31 -3.11 -3.61
N GLU A 213 13.49 -3.51 -3.15
CA GLU A 213 14.73 -2.76 -3.38
C GLU A 213 15.10 -2.70 -4.87
N GLY A 214 15.70 -1.58 -5.28
CA GLY A 214 16.10 -1.32 -6.66
C GLY A 214 15.00 -0.68 -7.51
N GLU A 215 15.37 -0.17 -8.68
CA GLU A 215 14.41 0.37 -9.64
C GLU A 215 13.44 -0.72 -10.12
N CYS A 216 12.23 -0.32 -10.52
CA CYS A 216 11.36 -1.29 -11.18
C CYS A 216 12.04 -1.85 -12.42
N PRO A 217 11.87 -3.16 -12.68
CA PRO A 217 12.30 -3.74 -13.93
C PRO A 217 11.73 -2.88 -15.04
N LYS A 218 12.60 -2.27 -15.86
CA LYS A 218 12.15 -1.56 -17.05
C LYS A 218 11.37 -2.58 -17.85
N LEU A 219 10.04 -2.44 -17.84
CA LEU A 219 9.20 -3.13 -18.79
C LEU A 219 9.58 -2.55 -20.14
N THR A 220 10.64 -3.08 -20.74
CA THR A 220 10.87 -2.99 -22.17
C THR A 220 9.70 -3.73 -22.79
N SER A 221 8.58 -3.02 -22.96
CA SER A 221 7.38 -3.42 -23.69
C SER A 221 7.00 -4.90 -23.54
N ARG A 222 6.63 -5.30 -22.32
CA ARG A 222 6.17 -6.67 -22.05
C ARG A 222 4.72 -6.95 -22.52
N GLN A 223 4.06 -5.99 -23.18
CA GLN A 223 2.74 -6.19 -23.80
C GLN A 223 2.77 -6.29 -25.34
N GLU A 224 3.95 -6.25 -25.99
CA GLU A 224 4.05 -6.51 -27.45
C GLU A 224 5.22 -7.42 -27.88
N ARG A 225 5.94 -8.06 -26.95
CA ARG A 225 6.90 -9.12 -27.32
C ARG A 225 6.77 -10.35 -26.43
N GLN A 226 5.67 -11.07 -26.62
CA GLN A 226 5.71 -12.52 -26.50
C GLN A 226 6.18 -13.11 -27.83
N LYS A 227 7.39 -12.74 -28.24
CA LYS A 227 8.09 -13.32 -29.37
C LYS A 227 9.57 -13.32 -29.02
N ASP A 228 10.04 -14.50 -28.66
CA ASP A 228 11.44 -14.94 -28.71
C ASP A 228 12.38 -14.34 -27.64
N ILE A 229 12.19 -14.70 -26.36
CA ILE A 229 13.34 -14.77 -25.42
C ILE A 229 13.84 -16.21 -25.43
N CYS A 230 14.99 -16.42 -26.04
CA CYS A 230 15.68 -17.70 -26.00
C CYS A 230 16.78 -17.64 -24.96
N THR A 231 16.66 -18.45 -23.92
CA THR A 231 17.76 -18.69 -22.98
C THR A 231 18.47 -19.94 -23.46
N CYS A 232 19.64 -19.78 -24.08
CA CYS A 232 20.44 -20.89 -24.57
C CYS A 232 21.72 -21.04 -23.75
N PRO A 233 22.14 -22.27 -23.43
CA PRO A 233 23.40 -22.49 -22.76
C PRO A 233 24.57 -22.05 -23.65
N LEU A 234 25.67 -21.58 -23.05
CA LEU A 234 26.90 -21.18 -23.74
C LEU A 234 27.76 -22.40 -24.14
N ILE A 235 27.13 -23.51 -24.52
CA ILE A 235 27.83 -24.70 -24.99
C ILE A 235 28.14 -24.49 -26.47
N LEU A 236 29.41 -24.58 -26.86
CA LEU A 236 29.86 -24.44 -28.24
C LEU A 236 29.85 -25.81 -28.92
N MET A 237 28.74 -26.14 -29.58
CA MET A 237 28.57 -27.32 -30.45
C MET A 237 27.94 -26.85 -31.76
N PRO A 238 28.75 -26.37 -32.71
CA PRO A 238 28.24 -25.59 -33.84
C PRO A 238 27.29 -26.40 -34.73
N VAL A 239 26.27 -25.71 -35.23
CA VAL A 239 25.30 -26.25 -36.20
C VAL A 239 25.10 -25.26 -37.35
N CYS A 240 24.70 -25.75 -38.52
CA CYS A 240 24.22 -24.94 -39.62
C CYS A 240 22.70 -24.96 -39.67
N GLY A 241 22.06 -23.81 -39.45
CA GLY A 241 20.62 -23.62 -39.56
C GLY A 241 20.26 -22.79 -40.79
N ASP A 242 19.57 -23.33 -41.79
CA ASP A 242 19.16 -22.63 -43.02
C ASP A 242 20.32 -21.84 -43.69
N GLY A 243 21.52 -22.42 -43.72
CA GLY A 243 22.71 -21.80 -44.30
C GLY A 243 23.41 -20.76 -43.39
N LYS A 244 22.97 -20.61 -42.14
CA LYS A 244 23.61 -19.74 -41.13
C LYS A 244 24.25 -20.55 -40.01
N TRP A 245 25.43 -20.14 -39.59
CA TRP A 245 26.15 -20.76 -38.49
C TRP A 245 25.53 -20.35 -37.14
N TYR A 246 25.35 -21.32 -36.23
CA TYR A 246 24.93 -21.10 -34.85
C TYR A 246 25.86 -21.83 -33.89
N ALA A 247 26.22 -21.19 -32.77
CA ALA A 247 27.12 -21.78 -31.79
C ALA A 247 26.57 -23.06 -31.14
N ASN A 248 25.24 -23.25 -31.14
CA ASN A 248 24.59 -24.51 -30.78
C ASN A 248 23.17 -24.63 -31.36
N ILE A 249 22.62 -25.84 -31.27
CA ILE A 249 21.25 -26.18 -31.71
C ILE A 249 20.16 -25.36 -31.02
N CYS A 250 20.36 -24.94 -29.77
CA CYS A 250 19.40 -24.07 -29.09
C CYS A 250 19.32 -22.71 -29.79
N LEU A 251 20.46 -22.12 -30.14
CA LEU A 251 20.52 -20.84 -30.86
C LEU A 251 19.95 -20.97 -32.29
N ALA A 252 20.15 -22.09 -32.96
CA ALA A 252 19.54 -22.36 -34.26
C ALA A 252 18.00 -22.46 -34.17
N ARG A 253 17.48 -23.22 -33.20
CA ARG A 253 16.02 -23.32 -32.95
C ARG A 253 15.42 -22.01 -32.48
N CYS A 254 16.15 -21.25 -31.67
CA CYS A 254 15.77 -19.91 -31.25
C CYS A 254 15.54 -18.99 -32.44
N ALA A 255 16.46 -19.03 -33.41
CA ALA A 255 16.33 -18.29 -34.66
C ALA A 255 15.33 -18.91 -35.64
N LYS A 256 14.60 -19.95 -35.23
CA LYS A 256 13.58 -20.68 -36.01
C LYS A 256 14.12 -21.30 -37.30
N ALA A 257 15.38 -21.73 -37.27
CA ALA A 257 15.94 -22.48 -38.39
C ALA A 257 15.14 -23.78 -38.60
N GLN A 258 14.69 -24.04 -39.83
CA GLN A 258 13.88 -25.21 -40.16
C GLN A 258 14.74 -26.42 -40.51
N SER A 259 15.83 -26.19 -41.25
CA SER A 259 16.85 -27.18 -41.55
C SER A 259 18.05 -26.95 -40.65
N ILE A 260 18.38 -27.92 -39.80
CA ILE A 260 19.54 -27.84 -38.89
C ILE A 260 20.40 -29.07 -39.13
N THR A 261 21.66 -28.85 -39.52
CA THR A 261 22.67 -29.90 -39.66
C THR A 261 23.80 -29.68 -38.65
N GLU A 262 24.40 -30.76 -38.17
CA GLU A 262 25.55 -30.69 -37.27
C GLU A 262 26.78 -30.14 -38.00
N GLY A 263 27.62 -29.39 -37.28
CA GLY A 263 28.84 -28.82 -37.81
C GLY A 263 28.67 -27.44 -38.44
N GLU A 264 29.75 -26.94 -39.06
CA GLU A 264 29.75 -25.65 -39.74
C GLU A 264 28.90 -25.68 -41.01
N CYS A 265 28.43 -24.50 -41.45
CA CYS A 265 27.74 -24.43 -42.72
C CYS A 265 28.65 -24.83 -43.88
N PRO A 266 28.13 -25.61 -44.85
CA PRO A 266 28.87 -25.84 -46.08
C PRO A 266 29.18 -24.47 -46.68
N LYS A 267 30.46 -24.19 -46.90
CA LYS A 267 30.86 -23.01 -47.65
C LYS A 267 30.17 -23.14 -49.01
N LEU A 268 29.22 -22.25 -49.28
CA LEU A 268 28.77 -22.05 -50.66
C LEU A 268 30.04 -21.93 -51.50
N PRO A 269 30.17 -22.62 -52.63
CA PRO A 269 31.30 -22.40 -53.51
C PRO A 269 31.32 -20.90 -53.80
N GLU A 270 32.34 -20.22 -53.26
CA GLU A 270 32.58 -18.83 -53.61
C GLU A 270 32.59 -18.77 -55.14
N PRO A 271 31.91 -17.80 -55.77
CA PRO A 271 32.13 -17.57 -57.18
C PRO A 271 33.61 -17.22 -57.30
N ARG A 272 34.41 -18.19 -57.76
CA ARG A 272 35.86 -18.06 -57.91
C ARG A 272 36.10 -16.85 -58.79
N SER A 273 36.46 -15.73 -58.18
CA SER A 273 36.86 -14.50 -58.87
C SER A 273 38.25 -14.62 -59.51
N VAL A 274 38.84 -15.82 -59.47
CA VAL A 274 40.07 -16.18 -60.16
C VAL A 274 39.77 -17.41 -61.01
N CYS A 275 39.70 -17.21 -62.31
CA CYS A 275 39.60 -18.31 -63.26
C CYS A 275 40.96 -18.95 -63.44
N ALA A 276 41.21 -20.02 -62.70
CA ALA A 276 42.32 -20.93 -62.96
C ALA A 276 41.76 -22.14 -63.71
N CYS A 277 41.82 -22.11 -65.03
CA CYS A 277 41.43 -23.23 -65.88
C CYS A 277 42.67 -24.03 -66.29
N PRO A 278 42.57 -25.38 -66.36
CA PRO A 278 43.66 -26.19 -66.89
C PRO A 278 43.80 -25.96 -68.40
N ASP A 279 45.03 -26.00 -68.92
CA ASP A 279 45.34 -25.87 -70.35
C ASP A 279 44.99 -27.16 -71.12
N ILE A 280 43.73 -27.58 -71.04
CA ILE A 280 43.18 -28.72 -71.79
C ILE A 280 42.46 -28.17 -73.01
N LEU A 281 42.89 -28.56 -74.20
CA LEU A 281 42.26 -28.12 -75.45
C LEU A 281 41.11 -29.07 -75.82
N LYS A 282 39.89 -28.72 -75.39
CA LYS A 282 38.64 -29.39 -75.77
C LYS A 282 37.60 -28.31 -76.08
N PRO A 283 37.61 -27.74 -77.29
CA PRO A 283 36.90 -26.49 -77.57
C PRO A 283 35.39 -26.60 -77.43
N VAL A 284 34.79 -25.50 -76.97
CA VAL A 284 33.34 -25.33 -76.84
C VAL A 284 32.92 -23.97 -77.39
N CYS A 285 31.70 -23.87 -77.90
CA CYS A 285 31.11 -22.63 -78.39
C CYS A 285 30.19 -22.06 -77.31
N GLY A 286 30.55 -20.92 -76.72
CA GLY A 286 29.77 -20.22 -75.70
C GLY A 286 29.32 -18.86 -76.23
N ASP A 287 28.01 -18.61 -76.32
CA ASP A 287 27.44 -17.31 -76.73
C ASP A 287 28.03 -16.70 -78.03
N GLY A 288 28.52 -17.55 -78.96
CA GLY A 288 29.12 -17.14 -80.24
C GLY A 288 30.64 -17.02 -80.24
N GLU A 289 31.32 -17.27 -79.11
CA GLU A 289 32.78 -17.32 -78.99
C GLU A 289 33.29 -18.75 -78.72
N THR A 290 34.40 -19.13 -79.36
CA THR A 290 35.07 -20.41 -79.13
C THR A 290 36.01 -20.30 -77.93
N TYR A 291 35.80 -21.11 -76.89
CA TYR A 291 36.67 -21.22 -75.72
C TYR A 291 37.52 -22.49 -75.80
N ALA A 292 38.74 -22.47 -75.25
CA ALA A 292 39.65 -23.63 -75.34
C ALA A 292 39.11 -24.85 -74.60
N ASN A 293 38.31 -24.62 -73.56
CA ASN A 293 37.53 -25.64 -72.86
C ASN A 293 36.32 -25.06 -72.11
N ILE A 294 35.49 -25.95 -71.56
CA ILE A 294 34.28 -25.60 -70.80
C ILE A 294 34.57 -24.80 -69.52
N CYS A 295 35.76 -24.93 -68.91
CA CYS A 295 36.13 -24.13 -67.75
C CYS A 295 36.27 -22.65 -68.15
N GLU A 296 36.93 -22.38 -69.29
CA GLU A 296 37.08 -21.02 -69.81
C GLU A 296 35.73 -20.42 -70.22
N ALA A 297 34.85 -21.21 -70.84
CA ALA A 297 33.49 -20.75 -71.18
C ALA A 297 32.68 -20.38 -69.92
N HIS A 298 32.71 -21.21 -68.87
CA HIS A 298 32.06 -20.89 -67.60
C HIS A 298 32.73 -19.72 -66.87
N CYS A 299 34.06 -19.59 -66.96
CA CYS A 299 34.79 -18.44 -66.43
C CYS A 299 34.32 -17.13 -67.07
N ALA A 300 34.16 -17.13 -68.39
CA ALA A 300 33.62 -16.01 -69.16
C ALA A 300 32.11 -15.80 -68.94
N LYS A 301 31.46 -16.66 -68.14
CA LYS A 301 30.02 -16.67 -67.84
C LYS A 301 29.15 -16.86 -69.08
N ALA A 302 29.64 -17.60 -70.07
CA ALA A 302 28.83 -17.99 -71.23
C ALA A 302 27.62 -18.81 -70.77
N GLN A 303 26.43 -18.46 -71.25
CA GLN A 303 25.18 -19.11 -70.81
C GLN A 303 24.77 -20.26 -71.72
N SER A 304 25.00 -20.12 -73.04
CA SER A 304 24.68 -21.14 -74.03
C SER A 304 25.97 -21.77 -74.54
N ILE A 305 26.32 -22.94 -74.00
CA ILE A 305 27.54 -23.66 -74.34
C ILE A 305 27.20 -24.95 -75.12
N THR A 306 27.80 -25.11 -76.29
CA THR A 306 27.74 -26.34 -77.10
C THR A 306 29.13 -26.93 -77.32
N GLU A 307 29.21 -28.24 -77.52
CA GLU A 307 30.49 -28.90 -77.82
C GLU A 307 31.01 -28.53 -79.22
N GLY A 308 32.31 -28.29 -79.33
CA GLY A 308 32.98 -27.92 -80.59
C GLY A 308 33.15 -26.41 -80.76
N GLU A 309 33.87 -26.00 -81.80
CA GLU A 309 34.10 -24.59 -82.11
C GLU A 309 32.82 -23.91 -82.63
N CYS A 310 32.71 -22.60 -82.44
CA CYS A 310 31.59 -21.85 -83.01
C CYS A 310 31.61 -21.88 -84.55
N PRO A 311 30.43 -21.93 -85.19
CA PRO A 311 30.32 -21.88 -86.64
C PRO A 311 30.87 -20.55 -87.15
N LYS A 312 31.82 -20.60 -88.10
CA LYS A 312 32.37 -19.39 -88.72
C LYS A 312 31.27 -18.68 -89.51
N LEU A 313 30.98 -17.43 -89.15
CA LEU A 313 30.11 -16.58 -89.96
C LEU A 313 30.79 -16.35 -91.32
N PRO A 314 30.03 -16.41 -92.44
CA PRO A 314 30.58 -16.10 -93.75
C PRO A 314 31.05 -14.63 -93.77
N GLU A 315 32.31 -14.41 -94.17
CA GLU A 315 32.86 -13.07 -94.34
C GLU A 315 31.99 -12.26 -95.32
N PRO A 316 31.69 -10.97 -95.02
CA PRO A 316 30.99 -10.13 -95.96
C PRO A 316 31.84 -9.98 -97.22
N LYS A 317 31.33 -10.46 -98.35
CA LYS A 317 31.94 -10.23 -99.67
C LYS A 317 32.03 -8.72 -99.88
N SER A 318 33.25 -8.20 -99.95
CA SER A 318 33.52 -6.86 -100.47
C SER A 318 33.09 -6.81 -101.94
N ALA A 319 32.05 -6.04 -102.25
CA ALA A 319 31.70 -5.59 -103.58
C ALA A 319 30.98 -4.23 -103.49
#